data_AF-A0AAJ0BTD9-F1
#
_entry.id   AF-A0AAJ0BTD9-F1
#
_cell.length_a   1.000
_cell.length_b   1.000
_cell.length_c   1.000
_cell.angle_alpha   90.00
_cell.angle_beta   90.00
_cell.angle_gamma   90.00
#
_symmetry.space_group_name_H-M   'P 1'
#
loop_
_entity.id
_entity.type
_entity.pdbx_description
1 polymer ?
#
loop_
_entity_poly.entity_id
_entity_poly.type
_entity_poly.pdbx_seq_one_letter_code
_entity_poly.pdbx_strand_id
1 'polypeptide(L)' 'MPTIGADALNGTKEYIKGEHTFTVGDQTSVIATGMLIMIFPAGEVQACWHGKITGATGQPVSRGYRVRVYNADVEFK' A
#
# COMPACT_ATOMS: atom_id res chain seq x y z
N MET A 1 4.39 6.85 -20.22
CA MET A 1 3.33 7.15 -19.24
C MET A 1 3.87 6.78 -17.87
N PRO A 2 3.69 7.58 -16.82
CA PRO A 2 4.10 7.18 -15.48
C PRO A 2 3.34 5.91 -15.07
N THR A 3 4.04 4.95 -14.46
CA THR A 3 3.45 3.71 -13.97
C THR A 3 2.64 4.03 -12.71
N ILE A 4 1.36 3.66 -12.68
CA ILE A 4 0.50 3.83 -11.50
C ILE A 4 1.19 3.21 -10.28
N GLY A 5 1.28 3.97 -9.19
CA GLY A 5 1.88 3.55 -7.94
C GLY A 5 3.39 3.81 -7.83
N ALA A 6 4.04 4.31 -8.88
CA ALA A 6 5.47 4.60 -8.84
C ALA A 6 5.78 5.77 -7.90
N ASP A 7 4.93 6.79 -7.85
CA ASP A 7 5.12 7.93 -6.96
C ASP A 7 4.93 7.50 -5.50
N ALA A 8 3.90 6.69 -5.23
CA ALA A 8 3.65 6.10 -3.92
C ALA A 8 4.85 5.29 -3.38
N LEU A 9 5.42 4.40 -4.22
CA LEU A 9 6.57 3.57 -3.83
C LEU A 9 7.85 4.39 -3.59
N ASN A 10 7.96 5.56 -4.24
CA ASN A 10 9.06 6.51 -4.03
C ASN A 10 8.79 7.50 -2.88
N GLY A 11 7.74 7.26 -2.08
CA GLY A 11 7.39 8.07 -0.92
C GLY A 11 6.72 9.41 -1.22
N THR A 12 6.17 9.56 -2.43
CA THR A 12 5.30 10.67 -2.78
C THR A 12 3.84 10.22 -2.72
N LYS A 13 2.99 10.97 -2.04
CA LYS A 13 1.55 10.65 -1.95
C LYS A 13 0.92 10.61 -3.35
N GLU A 14 0.32 9.47 -3.70
CA GLU A 14 -0.34 9.25 -4.99
C GLU A 14 -1.78 8.77 -4.77
N TYR A 15 -2.72 9.32 -5.54
CA TYR A 15 -4.09 8.80 -5.56
C TYR A 15 -4.23 7.69 -6.59
N ILE A 16 -4.66 6.52 -6.12
CA ILE A 16 -4.87 5.33 -6.92
C ILE A 16 -6.36 5.13 -7.18
N LYS A 17 -6.77 5.29 -8.44
CA LYS A 17 -8.14 5.04 -8.90
C LYS A 17 -8.34 3.55 -9.22
N GLY A 18 -9.42 2.97 -8.71
CA GLY A 18 -9.72 1.55 -8.87
C GLY A 18 -8.87 0.66 -7.96
N GLU A 19 -8.77 -0.63 -8.31
CA GLU A 19 -7.95 -1.59 -7.57
C GLU A 19 -6.51 -1.53 -8.04
N HIS A 20 -5.57 -1.57 -7.10
CA HIS A 20 -4.15 -1.76 -7.39
C HIS A 20 -3.50 -2.60 -6.31
N THR A 21 -2.47 -3.36 -6.68
CA THR A 21 -1.66 -4.13 -5.72
C THR A 21 -0.20 -3.73 -5.87
N PHE A 22 0.36 -3.14 -4.82
CA PHE A 22 1.77 -2.85 -4.68
C PHE A 22 2.53 -4.10 -4.24
N THR A 23 3.77 -4.24 -4.70
CA THR A 23 4.74 -5.17 -4.13
C THR A 23 5.80 -4.35 -3.41
N VAL A 24 5.95 -4.59 -2.11
CA VAL A 24 6.88 -3.85 -1.25
C VAL A 24 8.31 -4.29 -1.56
N GLY A 25 9.18 -3.33 -1.85
CA GLY A 25 10.61 -3.52 -2.09
C GLY A 25 11.40 -3.30 -0.81
N ASP A 26 11.87 -2.07 -0.64
CA ASP A 26 12.68 -1.60 0.49
C ASP A 26 11.88 -0.75 1.49
N GLN A 27 10.61 -0.48 1.20
CA GLN A 27 9.73 0.28 2.08
C GLN A 27 9.43 -0.51 3.36
N THR A 28 9.28 0.23 4.45
CA THR A 28 9.12 -0.25 5.83
C THR A 28 7.73 0.05 6.39
N SER A 29 7.01 1.02 5.82
CA SER A 29 5.61 1.29 6.18
C SER A 29 4.78 1.80 5.02
N VAL A 30 3.47 1.67 5.13
CA VAL A 30 2.49 2.24 4.20
C VAL A 30 1.50 3.13 4.92
N ILE A 31 1.35 4.36 4.44
CA ILE A 31 0.31 5.30 4.85
C ILE A 31 -0.73 5.35 3.74
N ALA A 32 -1.96 4.97 4.03
CA ALA A 32 -3.03 4.97 3.06
C ALA A 32 -4.39 5.32 3.68
N THR A 33 -5.23 5.96 2.87
CA THR A 33 -6.63 6.27 3.17
C THR A 33 -7.47 6.02 1.93
N GLY A 34 -8.45 5.12 2.01
CA GLY A 34 -9.28 4.75 0.86
C GLY A 34 -10.49 3.89 1.22
N MET A 35 -11.13 3.31 0.21
CA MET A 35 -12.31 2.45 0.41
C MET A 35 -11.94 1.07 0.97
N LEU A 36 -10.78 0.54 0.57
CA LEU A 36 -10.23 -0.73 1.05
C LEU A 36 -8.70 -0.68 0.97
N ILE A 37 -8.06 -1.18 2.01
CA ILE A 37 -6.62 -1.42 2.10
C ILE A 37 -6.44 -2.79 2.75
N MET A 38 -5.61 -3.65 2.16
CA MET A 38 -5.26 -4.96 2.70
C MET A 38 -3.76 -5.18 2.57
N ILE A 39 -3.14 -5.74 3.61
CA ILE A 39 -1.72 -6.04 3.66
C ILE A 39 -1.54 -7.55 3.81
N PHE A 40 -0.80 -8.14 2.87
CA PHE A 40 -0.51 -9.55 2.81
C PHE A 40 0.99 -9.77 3.04
N PRO A 41 1.39 -10.64 3.98
CA PRO A 41 2.77 -11.06 4.08
C PRO A 41 3.27 -11.73 2.79
N ALA A 42 4.59 -11.79 2.62
CA ALA A 42 5.20 -12.39 1.44
C ALA A 42 4.79 -13.85 1.27
N GLY A 43 4.25 -14.21 0.10
CA GLY A 43 3.80 -15.58 -0.22
C GLY A 43 2.45 -15.98 0.38
N GLU A 44 1.88 -15.17 1.27
CA GLU A 44 0.62 -15.48 1.93
C GLU A 44 -0.61 -15.04 1.13
N VAL A 45 -1.69 -15.81 1.25
CA VAL A 45 -2.98 -15.51 0.62
C VAL A 45 -3.90 -14.73 1.56
N GLN A 46 -3.72 -14.88 2.88
CA GLN A 46 -4.50 -14.17 3.88
C GLN A 46 -3.86 -12.84 4.26
N ALA A 47 -4.70 -11.81 4.43
CA ALA A 47 -4.23 -10.51 4.88
C ALA A 47 -3.91 -10.57 6.38
N CYS A 48 -2.76 -10.05 6.79
CA CYS A 48 -2.44 -9.83 8.19
C CYS A 48 -3.08 -8.55 8.75
N TRP A 49 -3.52 -7.65 7.85
CA TRP A 49 -4.20 -6.41 8.20
C TRP A 49 -5.17 -5.99 7.09
N HIS A 50 -6.32 -5.43 7.47
CA HIS A 50 -7.26 -4.81 6.54
C HIS A 50 -7.99 -3.62 7.18
N GLY A 51 -8.29 -2.60 6.38
CA GLY A 51 -8.97 -1.41 6.86
C GLY A 51 -9.20 -0.36 5.78
N LYS A 52 -9.59 0.84 6.20
CA LYS A 52 -9.77 2.01 5.33
C LYS A 52 -8.71 3.08 5.53
N ILE A 53 -8.05 3.07 6.69
CA ILE A 53 -7.05 4.05 7.11
C ILE A 53 -5.97 3.30 7.87
N THR A 54 -4.70 3.47 7.50
CA THR A 54 -3.55 2.82 8.16
C THR A 54 -3.09 3.57 9.42
N GLY A 55 -3.50 4.83 9.58
CA GLY A 55 -3.06 5.74 10.63
C GLY A 55 -1.92 6.66 10.17
N ALA A 56 -1.65 7.72 10.96
CA ALA A 56 -0.64 8.73 10.64
C ALA A 56 0.80 8.19 10.62
N THR A 57 1.07 7.14 11.39
CA THR A 57 2.38 6.44 11.42
C THR A 57 2.49 5.34 10.37
N GLY A 58 1.42 5.09 9.62
CA GLY A 58 1.34 3.97 8.68
C GLY A 58 1.21 2.60 9.34
N GLN A 59 1.01 1.59 8.52
CA GLN A 59 1.11 0.19 8.90
C GLN A 59 2.48 -0.37 8.49
N PRO A 60 3.12 -1.19 9.34
CA PRO A 60 4.41 -1.78 9.02
C PRO A 60 4.27 -2.76 7.85
N VAL A 61 5.23 -2.71 6.93
CA VAL A 61 5.38 -3.65 5.83
C VAL A 61 6.83 -4.10 5.73
N SER A 62 7.06 -5.15 4.95
CA SER A 62 8.42 -5.66 4.71
C SER A 62 8.56 -6.11 3.28
N ARG A 63 9.80 -6.26 2.82
CA ARG A 63 10.11 -6.73 1.47
C ARG A 63 9.29 -7.97 1.10
N GLY A 64 8.68 -7.92 -0.09
CA GLY A 64 7.84 -8.99 -0.62
C GLY A 64 6.39 -8.97 -0.13
N TYR A 65 6.03 -8.10 0.81
CA TYR A 65 4.63 -7.89 1.19
C TYR A 65 3.85 -7.34 -0.01
N ARG A 66 2.55 -7.64 -0.06
CA ARG A 66 1.65 -7.07 -1.04
C ARG A 66 0.66 -6.16 -0.34
N VAL A 67 0.49 -4.95 -0.86
CA VAL A 67 -0.51 -3.99 -0.36
C VAL A 67 -1.54 -3.79 -1.45
N ARG A 68 -2.77 -4.27 -1.22
CA ARG A 68 -3.88 -4.04 -2.13
C ARG A 68 -4.69 -2.84 -1.65
N VAL A 69 -5.00 -1.94 -2.57
CA VAL A 69 -5.81 -0.74 -2.30
C VAL A 69 -6.95 -0.62 -3.30
N TYR A 70 -8.01 0.08 -2.90
CA TYR A 70 -9.12 0.46 -3.76
C TYR A 70 -9.54 1.92 -3.51
N ASN A 71 -9.46 2.77 -4.55
CA ASN A 71 -9.76 4.20 -4.49
C ASN A 71 -9.11 4.87 -3.27
N ALA A 72 -7.78 4.93 -3.26
CA ALA A 72 -7.01 5.30 -2.08
C ALA A 72 -5.90 6.30 -2.39
N ASP A 73 -5.68 7.22 -1.46
CA ASP A 73 -4.43 7.94 -1.32
C ASP A 73 -3.39 7.00 -0.67
N VAL A 74 -2.19 6.89 -1.24
CA VAL A 74 -1.14 5.97 -0.78
C VAL A 74 0.23 6.64 -0.81
N GLU A 75 1.02 6.39 0.22
CA GLU A 75 2.41 6.81 0.36
C GLU A 75 3.17 5.73 1.11
N PHE A 76 4.33 5.31 0.63
CA PHE A 76 5.21 4.40 1.35
C PHE A 76 6.40 5.13 1.98
N LYS A 77 6.98 4.55 3.03
CA LYS A 77 8.21 5.06 3.67
C LYS A 77 9.27 3.98 3.73
#